data_AF-A0A7X5ITG1-F1
#
_entry.id   AF-A0A7X5ITG1-F1
#
_cell.length_a   1.000
_cell.length_b   1.000
_cell.length_c   1.000
_cell.angle_alpha   90.00
_cell.angle_beta   90.00
_cell.angle_gamma   90.00
#
_symmetry.space_group_name_H-M   'P 1'
#
loop_
_entity.id
_entity.type
_entity.pdbx_description
1 polymer ?
#
loop_
_entity_poly.entity_id
_entity_poly.type
_entity_poly.pdbx_seq_one_letter_code
_entity_poly.pdbx_strand_id
1 'polypeptide(L)'
;MTQKELGEKLGGIPQQQIGRWENGKSNPKLNTIQKIAAALSVNVNDLLGSPLDDSPLYQVLKNVDYSDSPVSRNFINAQLTIQVHDWEQIDIELVKKFKQLNEIGKAIAIERIEELSEIPRYTQKESNVPDKEE
;
A
#
# COMPACT_ATOMS: atom_id res chain seq x y z
N MET A 1 -22.26 -13.85 -14.03
CA MET A 1 -22.47 -12.64 -14.83
C MET A 1 -21.59 -12.74 -16.07
N THR A 2 -22.13 -12.46 -17.24
CA THR A 2 -21.39 -12.47 -18.51
C THR A 2 -20.68 -11.14 -18.76
N GLN A 3 -19.68 -11.11 -19.65
CA GLN A 3 -19.02 -9.86 -20.07
C GLN A 3 -20.02 -8.84 -20.65
N LYS A 4 -21.04 -9.32 -21.38
CA LYS A 4 -22.08 -8.46 -21.96
C LYS A 4 -22.94 -7.81 -20.86
N GLU A 5 -23.40 -8.61 -19.90
CA GLU A 5 -24.19 -8.13 -18.75
C GLU A 5 -23.39 -7.14 -17.88
N LEU A 6 -22.10 -7.41 -17.67
CA LEU A 6 -21.21 -6.49 -16.96
C LEU A 6 -21.08 -5.16 -17.73
N GLY A 7 -20.90 -5.22 -19.04
CA GLY A 7 -20.83 -4.05 -19.90
C GLY A 7 -22.06 -3.16 -19.80
N GLU A 8 -23.25 -3.76 -19.85
CA GLU A 8 -24.53 -3.08 -19.67
C GLU A 8 -24.62 -2.41 -18.28
N LYS A 9 -24.25 -3.12 -17.21
CA LYS A 9 -24.22 -2.60 -15.84
C LYS A 9 -23.25 -1.42 -15.65
N LEU A 10 -22.16 -1.38 -16.41
CA LEU A 10 -21.13 -0.33 -16.31
C LEU A 10 -21.45 0.92 -17.14
N GLY A 11 -22.66 1.03 -17.68
CA GLY A 11 -23.11 2.17 -18.48
C GLY A 11 -22.89 1.97 -19.99
N GLY A 12 -23.04 0.73 -20.48
CA GLY A 12 -22.97 0.41 -21.91
C GLY A 12 -21.54 0.20 -22.42
N ILE A 13 -20.64 -0.30 -21.58
CA ILE A 13 -19.28 -0.64 -22.00
C ILE A 13 -19.33 -1.83 -22.96
N PRO A 14 -18.71 -1.77 -24.15
CA PRO A 14 -18.72 -2.88 -25.09
C PRO A 14 -18.11 -4.15 -24.50
N GLN A 15 -18.71 -5.32 -24.78
CA GLN A 15 -18.21 -6.62 -24.35
C GLN A 15 -16.73 -6.83 -24.70
N GLN A 16 -16.35 -6.42 -25.92
CA GLN A 16 -14.96 -6.52 -26.41
C GLN A 16 -13.98 -5.74 -25.53
N GLN A 17 -14.39 -4.59 -24.97
CA GLN A 17 -13.55 -3.77 -24.10
C GLN A 17 -13.31 -4.46 -22.76
N ILE A 18 -14.31 -5.13 -22.20
CA ILE A 18 -14.17 -5.96 -20.99
C ILE A 18 -13.22 -7.12 -21.27
N GLY A 19 -13.39 -7.81 -22.41
CA GLY A 19 -12.47 -8.86 -22.82
C GLY A 19 -11.03 -8.37 -22.98
N ARG A 20 -10.80 -7.11 -23.39
CA ARG A 20 -9.44 -6.53 -23.42
C ARG A 20 -8.85 -6.32 -22.03
N TRP A 21 -9.66 -5.96 -21.04
CA TRP A 21 -9.23 -5.81 -19.65
C TRP A 21 -8.88 -7.16 -19.01
N GLU A 22 -9.74 -8.16 -19.18
CA GLU A 22 -9.51 -9.51 -18.64
C GLU A 22 -8.26 -10.19 -19.22
N ASN A 23 -7.95 -9.92 -20.49
CA ASN A 23 -6.76 -10.46 -21.16
C ASN A 23 -5.51 -9.57 -20.99
N GLY A 24 -5.55 -8.53 -20.13
CA GLY A 24 -4.41 -7.66 -19.89
C GLY A 24 -3.96 -6.81 -21.09
N LYS A 25 -4.75 -6.74 -22.17
CA LYS A 25 -4.43 -5.97 -23.39
C LYS A 25 -4.58 -4.45 -23.19
N SER A 26 -5.20 -4.04 -22.09
CA SER A 26 -5.35 -2.64 -21.65
C SER A 26 -5.84 -2.64 -20.21
N ASN A 27 -5.56 -1.57 -19.45
CA ASN A 27 -6.10 -1.41 -18.10
C ASN A 27 -7.22 -0.36 -18.04
N PRO A 28 -8.32 -0.63 -17.31
CA PRO A 28 -9.36 0.37 -17.04
C PRO A 28 -8.84 1.49 -16.13
N LYS A 29 -9.47 2.67 -16.20
CA LYS A 29 -9.19 3.77 -15.25
C LYS A 29 -9.69 3.40 -13.85
N LEU A 30 -9.11 3.99 -12.81
CA LEU A 30 -9.45 3.71 -11.40
C LEU A 30 -10.96 3.85 -11.11
N ASN A 31 -11.62 4.90 -11.62
CA ASN A 31 -13.08 5.06 -11.46
C ASN A 31 -13.86 3.90 -12.09
N THR A 32 -13.41 3.40 -13.24
CA THR A 32 -14.01 2.22 -13.88
C THR A 32 -13.78 0.96 -13.04
N ILE A 33 -12.60 0.80 -12.44
CA ILE A 33 -12.30 -0.31 -11.52
C ILE A 33 -13.23 -0.28 -10.30
N GLN A 34 -13.47 0.89 -9.71
CA GLN A 34 -14.42 1.05 -8.61
C GLN A 34 -15.84 0.65 -9.00
N LYS A 35 -16.30 1.05 -10.20
CA LYS A 35 -17.61 0.65 -10.72
C LYS A 35 -17.71 -0.85 -10.96
N ILE A 36 -16.63 -1.48 -11.45
CA ILE A 36 -16.54 -2.93 -11.64
C ILE A 36 -16.61 -3.63 -10.27
N ALA A 37 -15.83 -3.19 -9.28
CA ALA A 37 -15.85 -3.74 -7.93
C ALA A 37 -17.26 -3.67 -7.31
N ALA A 38 -17.92 -2.52 -7.42
CA ALA A 38 -19.30 -2.34 -6.96
C ALA A 38 -20.30 -3.24 -7.71
N ALA A 39 -20.17 -3.39 -9.03
CA ALA A 39 -21.05 -4.25 -9.83
C ALA A 39 -20.90 -5.75 -9.51
N LEU A 40 -19.70 -6.14 -9.06
CA LEU A 40 -19.30 -7.50 -8.69
C LEU A 40 -19.43 -7.79 -7.18
N SER A 41 -19.72 -6.79 -6.35
CA SER A 41 -19.73 -6.89 -4.89
C SER A 41 -18.41 -7.40 -4.29
N VAL A 42 -17.27 -6.98 -4.85
CA VAL A 42 -15.92 -7.30 -4.35
C VAL A 42 -15.22 -6.04 -3.84
N ASN A 43 -14.14 -6.19 -3.06
CA ASN A 43 -13.35 -5.04 -2.65
C ASN A 43 -12.58 -4.48 -3.86
N VAL A 44 -12.46 -3.16 -3.96
CA VAL A 44 -11.69 -2.53 -5.06
C VAL A 44 -10.23 -3.00 -5.08
N ASN A 45 -9.67 -3.29 -3.91
CA ASN A 45 -8.30 -3.78 -3.76
C ASN A 45 -8.12 -5.18 -4.36
N ASP A 46 -9.19 -5.97 -4.47
CA ASP A 46 -9.13 -7.31 -5.08
C ASP A 46 -8.90 -7.23 -6.61
N LEU A 47 -9.21 -6.08 -7.21
CA LEU A 47 -9.07 -5.82 -8.64
C LEU A 47 -7.82 -5.00 -8.99
N LEU A 48 -7.13 -4.46 -7.99
CA LEU A 48 -5.90 -3.71 -8.19
C LEU A 48 -4.73 -4.69 -8.15
N GLY A 49 -3.99 -4.76 -9.26
CA GLY A 49 -2.74 -5.51 -9.29
C GLY A 49 -1.77 -4.96 -8.27
N SER A 50 -1.30 -5.80 -7.36
CA SER A 50 -0.16 -5.50 -6.52
C SER A 50 1.10 -5.53 -7.38
N PRO A 51 2.09 -4.64 -7.18
CA PRO A 51 3.43 -4.80 -7.76
C PRO A 51 4.08 -6.14 -7.43
N LEU A 52 3.53 -6.85 -6.42
CA LEU A 52 3.96 -8.17 -6.00
C LEU A 52 3.21 -9.29 -6.72
N ASP A 53 2.13 -9.04 -7.49
CA ASP A 53 1.34 -10.11 -8.14
C ASP A 53 2.16 -10.95 -9.13
N ASP A 54 3.19 -10.41 -9.78
CA ASP A 54 4.06 -11.18 -10.67
C ASP A 54 5.13 -11.99 -9.93
N SER A 55 5.26 -11.80 -8.61
CA SER A 55 6.22 -12.56 -7.81
C SER A 55 5.74 -14.01 -7.69
N PRO A 56 6.55 -14.99 -8.15
CA PRO A 56 6.21 -16.41 -7.99
C PRO A 56 5.97 -16.79 -6.53
N LEU A 57 6.64 -16.11 -5.59
CA LEU A 57 6.43 -16.29 -4.16
C LEU A 57 5.10 -15.70 -3.69
N TYR A 58 4.72 -14.53 -4.17
CA TYR A 58 3.45 -13.89 -3.77
C TYR A 58 2.24 -14.65 -4.31
N GLN A 59 2.32 -15.20 -5.53
CA GLN A 59 1.28 -16.06 -6.11
C GLN A 59 1.08 -17.34 -5.28
N VAL A 60 2.17 -17.95 -4.79
CA VAL A 60 2.08 -19.11 -3.89
C VAL A 60 1.47 -18.71 -2.55
N LEU A 61 1.78 -17.52 -2.03
CA LEU A 61 1.25 -17.03 -0.75
C LEU A 61 -0.21 -16.57 -0.82
N LYS A 62 -0.64 -15.95 -1.92
CA LYS A 62 -2.03 -15.47 -2.14
C LYS A 62 -3.03 -16.61 -2.21
N ASN A 63 -2.60 -17.77 -2.68
CA ASN A 63 -3.44 -18.95 -2.88
C ASN A 63 -3.52 -19.89 -1.66
N VAL A 64 -2.90 -19.52 -0.55
CA VAL A 64 -2.93 -20.31 0.69
C VAL A 64 -3.53 -19.44 1.79
N ASP A 65 -4.54 -19.97 2.49
CA ASP A 65 -5.20 -19.27 3.60
C ASP A 65 -4.23 -19.15 4.77
N TYR A 66 -3.56 -18.00 4.85
CA TYR A 66 -2.52 -17.69 5.80
C TYR A 66 -2.93 -16.66 6.85
N SER A 67 -4.23 -16.38 6.95
CA SER A 67 -4.77 -15.42 7.93
C SER A 67 -4.30 -15.69 9.37
N ASP A 68 -3.89 -16.93 9.68
CA ASP A 68 -3.44 -17.34 11.00
C ASP A 68 -2.03 -17.93 11.15
N SER A 69 -1.21 -17.96 10.09
CA SER A 69 0.15 -18.53 10.19
C SER A 69 1.18 -17.50 10.69
N PRO A 70 1.92 -17.79 11.78
CA PRO A 70 3.01 -16.95 12.28
C PRO A 70 4.11 -16.70 11.24
N VAL A 71 4.37 -17.68 10.37
CA VAL A 71 5.41 -17.59 9.32
C VAL A 71 5.01 -16.57 8.26
N SER A 72 3.73 -16.51 7.90
CA SER A 72 3.22 -15.58 6.89
C SER A 72 3.20 -14.15 7.40
N ARG A 73 2.86 -13.92 8.68
CA ARG A 73 3.00 -12.61 9.33
C ARG A 73 4.46 -12.15 9.33
N ASN A 74 5.39 -13.05 9.66
CA ASN A 74 6.83 -12.74 9.65
C ASN A 74 7.35 -12.43 8.24
N PHE A 75 6.86 -13.13 7.22
CA PHE A 75 7.25 -12.92 5.83
C PHE A 75 6.70 -11.62 5.24
N ILE A 76 5.42 -11.29 5.49
CA ILE A 76 4.82 -10.00 5.10
C ILE A 76 5.55 -8.84 5.78
N ASN A 77 5.84 -8.97 7.08
CA ASN A 77 6.63 -7.96 7.80
C ASN A 77 8.03 -7.81 7.21
N ALA A 78 8.70 -8.90 6.87
CA ALA A 78 10.01 -8.88 6.22
C ALA A 78 9.97 -8.23 4.82
N GLN A 79 8.92 -8.47 4.03
CA GLN A 79 8.75 -7.86 2.71
C GLN A 79 8.37 -6.37 2.75
N LEU A 80 7.54 -5.95 3.71
CA LEU A 80 7.35 -4.51 4.02
C LEU A 80 8.69 -3.87 4.37
N THR A 81 9.58 -4.59 5.06
CA THR A 81 10.94 -4.14 5.39
C THR A 81 11.89 -4.12 4.17
N ILE A 82 11.51 -4.69 3.03
CA ILE A 82 12.30 -4.65 1.78
C ILE A 82 11.84 -3.51 0.85
N GLN A 83 10.54 -3.17 0.83
CA GLN A 83 10.03 -1.92 0.22
C GLN A 83 10.56 -0.65 0.91
N VAL A 84 11.15 -0.84 2.08
CA VAL A 84 11.84 0.13 2.95
C VAL A 84 13.28 0.43 2.47
N HIS A 85 13.57 0.31 1.18
CA HIS A 85 14.88 0.70 0.61
C HIS A 85 15.19 2.21 0.71
N ASP A 86 14.23 3.02 1.18
CA ASP A 86 14.38 4.46 1.43
C ASP A 86 14.40 4.83 2.93
N TRP A 87 14.37 3.87 3.87
CA TRP A 87 14.46 4.22 5.30
C TRP A 87 15.91 4.28 5.78
N GLU A 88 16.23 5.34 6.49
CA GLU A 88 17.53 5.49 7.12
C GLU A 88 17.63 4.52 8.33
N GLN A 89 18.85 4.19 8.77
CA GLN A 89 19.06 3.27 9.91
C GLN A 89 18.30 3.72 11.18
N ILE A 90 18.03 5.02 11.28
CA ILE A 90 17.28 5.67 12.35
C ILE A 90 15.83 5.16 12.41
N ASP A 91 15.18 4.91 11.27
CA ASP A 91 13.79 4.44 11.22
C ASP A 91 13.66 3.00 11.74
N ILE A 92 14.66 2.16 11.44
CA ILE A 92 14.72 0.77 11.92
C ILE A 92 14.89 0.76 13.45
N GLU A 93 15.71 1.66 13.99
CA GLU A 93 15.93 1.75 15.43
C GLU A 93 14.68 2.26 16.17
N LEU A 94 14.02 3.29 15.63
CA LEU A 94 12.77 3.81 16.20
C LEU A 94 11.69 2.72 16.29
N VAL A 95 11.47 1.97 15.21
CA VAL A 95 10.48 0.88 15.18
C VAL A 95 10.83 -0.23 16.16
N LYS A 96 12.12 -0.60 16.27
CA LYS A 96 12.58 -1.61 17.24
C LYS A 96 12.27 -1.20 18.67
N LYS A 97 12.55 0.07 19.04
CA LYS A 97 12.28 0.60 20.38
C LYS A 97 10.77 0.72 20.64
N PHE A 98 10.01 1.22 19.67
CA PHE A 98 8.55 1.39 19.79
C PHE A 98 7.81 0.06 20.01
N LYS A 99 8.25 -1.02 19.35
CA LYS A 99 7.68 -2.37 19.54
C LYS A 99 7.94 -2.98 20.93
N GLN A 100 8.93 -2.49 21.67
CA GLN A 100 9.22 -2.94 23.04
C GLN A 100 8.25 -2.33 24.07
N LEU A 101 7.50 -1.30 23.70
CA LEU A 101 6.56 -0.61 24.58
C LEU A 101 5.21 -1.35 24.64
N ASN A 102 4.55 -1.26 25.79
CA ASN A 102 3.14 -1.66 25.92
C ASN A 102 2.22 -0.55 25.36
N GLU A 103 0.90 -0.78 25.35
CA GLU A 103 -0.06 0.16 24.74
C GLU A 103 -0.01 1.57 25.36
N ILE A 104 0.19 1.66 26.68
CA ILE A 104 0.37 2.95 27.37
C ILE A 104 1.65 3.65 26.89
N GLY A 105 2.77 2.91 26.83
CA GLY A 105 4.05 3.44 26.38
C GLY A 105 4.03 3.89 24.93
N LYS A 106 3.32 3.17 24.04
CA LYS A 106 3.15 3.56 22.64
C LYS A 106 2.34 4.85 22.51
N ALA A 107 1.26 4.99 23.28
CA ALA A 107 0.45 6.22 23.27
C ALA A 107 1.28 7.44 23.69
N ILE A 108 2.07 7.30 24.76
CA ILE A 108 2.98 8.37 25.22
C ILE A 108 4.07 8.64 24.18
N ALA A 109 4.65 7.61 23.55
CA ALA A 109 5.67 7.80 22.53
C ALA A 109 5.13 8.56 21.31
N ILE A 110 3.88 8.34 20.92
CA ILE A 110 3.21 9.11 19.85
C ILE A 110 3.07 10.58 20.27
N GLU A 111 2.55 10.85 21.47
CA GLU A 111 2.40 12.22 21.99
C GLU A 111 3.74 12.97 22.00
N ARG A 112 4.82 12.32 22.45
CA ARG A 112 6.16 12.92 22.44
C ARG A 112 6.70 13.20 21.04
N ILE A 113 6.43 12.31 20.08
CA ILE A 113 6.83 12.53 18.68
C ILE A 113 6.04 13.70 18.09
N GLU A 114 4.76 13.83 18.44
CA GLU A 114 3.91 14.96 18.03
C GLU A 114 4.43 16.28 18.61
N GLU A 115 4.77 16.34 19.91
CA GLU A 115 5.40 17.50 20.54
C GLU A 115 6.70 17.92 19.81
N LEU A 116 7.56 16.95 19.46
CA LEU A 116 8.81 17.23 18.75
C LEU A 116 8.56 17.83 17.36
N SER A 117 7.47 17.44 16.69
CA SER A 117 7.10 17.94 15.37
C SER A 117 6.66 19.40 15.37
N GLU A 118 6.24 19.92 16.53
CA GLU A 118 5.83 21.32 16.68
C GLU A 118 7.01 22.26 16.92
N ILE A 119 8.19 21.75 17.28
CA ILE A 119 9.37 22.56 17.61
C ILE A 119 10.14 22.89 16.32
N PRO A 120 10.20 24.16 15.88
CA PRO A 120 10.77 24.51 14.57
C PRO A 120 12.24 24.09 14.39
N ARG A 121 13.03 24.10 15.46
CA ARG A 121 14.44 23.64 15.44
C ARG A 121 14.59 22.17 15.04
N TYR A 122 13.56 21.34 15.21
CA TYR A 122 13.60 19.92 14.88
C TYR A 122 12.88 19.57 13.56
N THR A 123 12.26 20.54 12.90
CA THR A 123 11.48 20.33 11.66
C THR A 123 11.89 21.21 10.49
N GLN A 124 12.58 22.33 10.73
CA GLN A 124 13.14 23.15 9.67
C GLN A 124 14.37 22.44 9.07
N LYS A 125 14.38 22.25 7.75
CA LYS A 125 15.59 21.83 7.03
C LYS A 125 16.60 22.96 7.11
N GLU A 126 17.82 22.67 7.59
CA GLU A 126 18.91 23.66 7.57
C GLU A 126 19.06 24.22 6.15
N SER A 127 18.79 25.51 5.98
CA SER A 127 18.95 26.20 4.72
C SER A 127 20.44 26.43 4.47
N ASN A 128 21.11 25.47 3.85
CA ASN A 128 22.39 25.75 3.18
C ASN A 128 22.11 26.57 1.91
N VAL A 129 21.85 27.87 2.08
CA VAL A 129 21.99 28.84 1.00
C VAL A 129 23.38 29.46 1.20
N PRO A 130 24.34 29.26 0.29
CA PRO A 130 25.56 30.05 0.33
C PRO A 130 25.18 31.49 0.08
N ASP A 131 25.59 32.39 0.97
CA ASP A 131 25.51 33.83 0.77
C ASP A 131 26.05 34.14 -0.63
N LYS A 132 25.17 34.59 -1.52
CA LYS A 132 25.62 35.31 -2.70
C LYS A 132 26.05 36.68 -2.20
N GLU A 133 27.33 36.79 -1.84
CA GLU A 133 27.99 38.08 -1.71
C GLU A 133 27.92 38.80 -3.07
N GLU A 134 27.26 39.95 -3.06
CA GLU A 134 27.38 41.01 -4.08
C GLU A 134 28.72 41.75 -3.95
#